data_AF-A0A969G4Q0-F1
#
_entry.id   AF-A0A969G4Q0-F1
#
_cell.length_a   1.000
_cell.length_b   1.000
_cell.length_c   1.000
_cell.angle_alpha   90.00
_cell.angle_beta   90.00
_cell.angle_gamma   90.00
#
_symmetry.space_group_name_H-M   'P 1'
#
loop_
_entity.id
_entity.type
_entity.pdbx_description
1 polymer ?
#
loop_
_entity_poly.entity_id
_entity_poly.type
_entity_poly.pdbx_seq_one_letter_code
_entity_poly.pdbx_strand_id
1 'polypeptide(L)' 'MAALSAVRYNHAIQAYYQHLLKQGKGKKVALVASMRKLLVCLNAMVRHNQPWSDEQVTSQLQTAPS' A
#
# COMPACT_ATOMS: atom_id res chain seq x y z
N MET A 1 -5.33 -6.55 -13.42
CA MET A 1 -5.70 -5.34 -12.66
C MET A 1 -5.23 -5.47 -11.20
N ALA A 2 -3.93 -5.34 -10.90
CA ALA A 2 -3.36 -5.71 -9.59
C ALA A 2 -3.76 -4.77 -8.44
N ALA A 3 -3.89 -3.47 -8.72
CA ALA A 3 -4.22 -2.48 -7.69
C ALA A 3 -5.67 -2.57 -7.21
N LEU A 4 -6.60 -3.01 -8.06
CA LEU A 4 -7.99 -3.26 -7.66
C LEU A 4 -8.07 -4.49 -6.74
N SER A 5 -7.31 -5.54 -7.04
CA SER A 5 -7.20 -6.72 -6.16
C SER A 5 -6.58 -6.35 -4.82
N ALA A 6 -5.54 -5.51 -4.82
CA ALA A 6 -4.89 -5.04 -3.60
C ALA A 6 -5.84 -4.23 -2.69
N VAL A 7 -6.64 -3.34 -3.27
CA VAL A 7 -7.66 -2.56 -2.54
C VAL A 7 -8.80 -3.45 -2.02
N ARG A 8 -9.09 -4.59 -2.68
CA ARG A 8 -10.17 -5.50 -2.27
C ARG A 8 -9.75 -6.56 -1.25
N TYR A 9 -8.51 -7.03 -1.33
CA TYR A 9 -8.02 -8.13 -0.49
C TYR A 9 -7.14 -7.66 0.66
N ASN A 10 -6.61 -6.44 0.63
CA ASN A 10 -5.76 -5.94 1.69
C ASN A 10 -6.29 -4.63 2.29
N HIS A 11 -6.80 -4.74 3.52
CA HIS A 11 -7.40 -3.62 4.26
C HIS A 11 -6.41 -2.47 4.50
N ALA A 12 -5.10 -2.76 4.64
CA ALA A 12 -4.08 -1.73 4.84
C ALA A 12 -3.92 -0.85 3.59
N ILE A 13 -3.93 -1.47 2.40
CA ILE A 13 -3.79 -0.77 1.11
C ILE A 13 -5.06 0.02 0.79
N GLN A 14 -6.23 -0.52 1.14
CA GLN A 14 -7.50 0.21 1.04
C GLN A 14 -7.49 1.47 1.90
N ALA A 15 -7.05 1.37 3.16
CA ALA A 15 -6.95 2.51 4.07
C ALA A 15 -6.00 3.58 3.53
N TYR A 16 -4.84 3.19 2.99
CA TYR A 16 -3.89 4.10 2.38
C TYR A 16 -4.45 4.79 1.12
N TYR A 17 -5.13 4.03 0.25
CA TYR A 17 -5.79 4.57 -0.93
C TYR A 17 -6.86 5.60 -0.55
N GLN A 18 -7.69 5.29 0.45
CA GLN A 18 -8.70 6.21 0.97
C GLN A 18 -8.07 7.44 1.62
N HIS A 19 -6.96 7.29 2.34
CA HIS A 19 -6.22 8.41 2.91
C HIS A 19 -5.71 9.37 1.83
N LEU A 20 -5.14 8.83 0.74
CA LEU A 20 -4.68 9.62 -0.40
C LEU A 20 -5.83 10.34 -1.11
N LEU A 21 -7.00 9.72 -1.24
CA LEU A 21 -8.19 10.36 -1.79
C LEU A 21 -8.70 11.48 -0.87
N LYS A 22 -8.71 11.26 0.45
CA LYS A 22 -9.08 12.28 1.45
C LYS A 22 -8.14 13.49 1.42
N GLN A 23 -6.86 13.28 1.10
CA GLN A 23 -5.89 14.35 0.86
C GLN A 23 -6.11 15.09 -0.48
N GLY A 24 -7.15 14.76 -1.25
CA GLY A 24 -7.47 15.40 -2.52
C GLY A 24 -6.62 14.91 -3.70
N LYS A 25 -5.85 13.83 -3.55
CA LYS A 25 -5.02 13.31 -4.65
C LYS A 25 -5.88 12.61 -5.69
N GLY A 26 -5.52 12.77 -6.96
CA GLY A 26 -6.23 12.15 -8.08
C GLY A 26 -6.24 10.61 -7.96
N LYS A 27 -7.38 9.98 -8.28
CA LYS A 27 -7.59 8.53 -8.19
C LYS A 27 -6.47 7.69 -8.83
N LYS A 28 -5.96 8.14 -9.98
CA LYS A 28 -4.83 7.48 -10.68
C LYS A 28 -3.53 7.54 -9.88
N VAL A 29 -3.21 8.68 -9.26
CA VAL A 29 -2.02 8.85 -8.42
C VAL A 29 -2.13 7.99 -7.17
N ALA A 30 -3.30 7.94 -6.55
CA ALA A 30 -3.53 7.08 -5.39
C ALA A 30 -3.36 5.59 -5.74
N LEU A 31 -3.87 5.13 -6.88
CA LEU A 31 -3.68 3.76 -7.38
C LEU A 31 -2.20 3.43 -7.63
N VAL A 32 -1.47 4.31 -8.32
CA VAL A 32 -0.04 4.10 -8.63
C VAL A 32 0.80 4.12 -7.35
N ALA A 33 0.49 5.01 -6.40
CA ALA A 33 1.16 5.05 -5.10
C ALA A 33 0.93 3.76 -4.28
N SER A 34 -0.32 3.26 -4.25
CA SER A 34 -0.65 1.98 -3.61
C SER A 34 0.08 0.81 -4.25
N MET A 35 0.16 0.76 -5.59
CA MET A 35 0.90 -0.28 -6.31
C MET A 35 2.40 -0.25 -5.98
N ARG A 36 3.01 0.95 -5.99
CA ARG A 36 4.43 1.11 -5.66
C ARG A 36 4.73 0.64 -4.24
N LYS A 37 3.86 0.95 -3.27
CA LYS A 37 4.02 0.48 -1.88
C LYS A 37 3.92 -1.03 -1.76
N LEU A 38 3.00 -1.66 -2.49
CA LEU A 38 2.86 -3.12 -2.52
C LEU A 38 4.15 -3.79 -3.03
N LEU A 39 4.71 -3.28 -4.13
CA LEU A 39 5.96 -3.78 -4.69
C LEU A 39 7.14 -3.57 -3.74
N VAL A 40 7.19 -2.47 -3.00
CA VAL A 40 8.24 -2.21 -2.00
C VAL A 40 8.14 -3.19 -0.83
N CYS A 41 6.93 -3.44 -0.30
CA CYS A 41 6.73 -4.45 0.75
C CYS A 41 7.12 -5.84 0.27
N LEU A 42 6.70 -6.22 -0.95
CA LEU A 42 7.05 -7.51 -1.52
C LEU A 42 8.57 -7.65 -1.72
N ASN A 43 9.22 -6.60 -2.22
CA ASN A 43 10.68 -6.59 -2.38
C ASN A 43 11.41 -6.67 -1.03
N ALA A 44 10.93 -5.96 0.00
CA ALA A 44 11.47 -6.05 1.35
C ALA A 44 11.31 -7.48 1.92
N MET A 45 10.15 -8.10 1.77
CA MET A 45 9.89 -9.48 2.20
C MET A 45 10.80 -10.48 1.51
N VAL A 46 10.97 -10.36 0.19
CA VAL A 46 11.89 -11.22 -0.58
C VAL A 46 13.33 -11.03 -0.11
N ARG A 47 13.75 -9.78 0.13
CA ARG A 47 15.10 -9.47 0.60
C ARG A 47 15.39 -10.00 2.01
N HIS A 48 14.39 -9.98 2.89
CA HIS A 48 14.51 -10.43 4.27
C HIS A 48 14.08 -11.89 4.48
N ASN A 49 13.64 -12.58 3.42
CA ASN A 49 13.03 -13.91 3.45
C ASN A 49 11.94 -14.04 4.53
N GLN A 50 11.15 -12.98 4.71
CA GLN A 50 10.10 -12.89 5.72
C GLN A 50 8.72 -13.12 5.08
N PRO A 51 7.80 -13.83 5.76
CA PRO A 51 6.43 -14.00 5.29
C PRO A 51 5.65 -12.68 5.34
N TRP A 52 4.59 -12.61 4.53
CA TRP A 52 3.70 -11.44 4.52
C TRP A 52 3.13 -11.17 5.92
N SER A 53 3.32 -9.95 6.39
CA SER A 53 2.81 -9.49 7.69
C SER A 53 1.99 -8.22 7.49
N ASP A 54 0.67 -8.31 7.66
CA ASP A 54 -0.24 -7.17 7.48
C ASP A 54 0.08 -6.01 8.43
N GLU A 55 0.60 -6.29 9.63
CA GLU A 55 1.06 -5.28 10.58
C GLU A 55 2.23 -4.46 10.02
N GLN A 56 3.27 -5.13 9.50
CA GLN A 56 4.43 -4.45 8.91
C GLN A 56 4.03 -3.59 7.71
N VAL A 57 3.14 -4.11 6.86
CA VAL A 57 2.62 -3.39 5.69
C VAL A 57 1.82 -2.16 6.13
N THR A 58 0.97 -2.31 7.14
CA THR A 58 0.17 -1.20 7.70
C THR A 58 1.06 -0.12 8.30
N SER A 59 2.08 -0.48 9.07
CA SER A 59 3.06 0.47 9.62
C SER A 59 3.81 1.21 8.51
N GLN A 60 4.22 0.52 7.44
CA GLN A 60 4.89 1.15 6.28
C GLN A 60 3.99 2.04 5.42
N LEU A 61 2.66 1.88 5.54
CA LEU A 61 1.66 2.71 4.86
C LEU A 61 1.24 3.92 5.71
N GLN A 62 1.31 3.82 7.04
CA GLN A 62 1.13 4.96 7.95
C GLN A 62 2.32 5.92 7.94
N THR A 63 3.52 5.43 7.62
CA THR A 63 4.69 6.29 7.39
C THR A 63 4.60 6.97 6.01
N ALA A 64 3.80 8.03 5.91
CA ALA A 64 3.97 9.06 4.88
C ALA A 64 4.07 10.43 5.58
N PRO A 65 5.04 11.26 5.17
CA PRO A 65 5.55 12.38 5.96
C PRO A 65 4.58 13.56 5.99
N SER A 66 4.70 14.33 7.07
CA SER A 66 4.22 15.70 7.25
C SER A 66 4.62 16.60 6.09
#